data_AF-A0A2A9FQ63-F1
#
_entry.id   AF-A0A2A9FQ63-F1
#
_cell.length_a   1.000
_cell.length_b   1.000
_cell.length_c   1.000
_cell.angle_alpha   90.00
_cell.angle_beta   90.00
_cell.angle_gamma   90.00
#
_symmetry.space_group_name_H-M   'P 1'
#
loop_
_entity.id
_entity.type
_entity.pdbx_description
1 polymer ?
#
loop_
_entity_poly.entity_id
_entity_poly.type
_entity_poly.pdbx_seq_one_letter_code
_entity_poly.pdbx_strand_id
1 'polypeptide(L)' 'MKSDKADAALYLLTGLLQRLDAERPGMIQEMIAGVEGDRAALPENIENREYVEKIFDEAVELLTRANTA' A
#
# COMPACT_ATOMS: atom_id res chain seq x y z
N MET A 1 8.19 -13.87 -9.68
CA MET A 1 7.68 -14.40 -10.96
C MET A 1 7.02 -13.25 -11.69
N LYS A 2 7.38 -12.96 -12.94
CA LYS A 2 6.75 -11.87 -13.70
C LYS A 2 5.34 -12.30 -14.14
N SER A 3 4.36 -11.42 -14.00
CA SER A 3 2.98 -11.69 -14.39
C SER A 3 2.39 -10.44 -15.02
N ASP A 4 2.20 -10.47 -16.35
CA ASP A 4 1.66 -9.33 -17.11
C ASP A 4 0.32 -8.86 -16.55
N LYS A 5 -0.49 -9.78 -16.01
CA LYS A 5 -1.75 -9.46 -15.35
C LYS A 5 -1.56 -8.70 -14.04
N ALA A 6 -0.59 -9.12 -13.20
CA ALA A 6 -0.30 -8.44 -11.95
C ALA A 6 0.30 -7.05 -12.21
N ASP A 7 1.20 -6.94 -13.18
CA ASP A 7 1.85 -5.68 -13.55
C ASP A 7 0.83 -4.69 -14.13
N ALA A 8 -0.09 -5.15 -14.98
CA ALA A 8 -1.19 -4.33 -15.50
C ALA A 8 -2.17 -3.88 -14.40
N ALA A 9 -2.49 -4.78 -13.46
CA ALA A 9 -3.34 -4.44 -12.32
C ALA A 9 -2.68 -3.37 -11.43
N LEU A 10 -1.39 -3.53 -11.14
CA LEU A 10 -0.63 -2.54 -10.37
C LEU A 10 -0.63 -1.18 -11.06
N TYR A 11 -0.35 -1.13 -12.37
CA TYR A 11 -0.38 0.11 -13.15
C TYR A 11 -1.74 0.83 -13.05
N LEU A 12 -2.85 0.10 -13.22
CA LEU A 12 -4.20 0.66 -13.14
C LEU A 12 -4.54 1.14 -11.73
N LEU A 13 -4.18 0.38 -10.70
CA LEU A 13 -4.42 0.75 -9.30
C LEU A 13 -3.61 1.99 -8.90
N THR A 14 -2.34 2.08 -9.28
CA THR A 14 -1.51 3.27 -9.05
C THR A 14 -2.14 4.51 -9.69
N GLY A 15 -2.56 4.41 -10.97
CA GLY A 15 -3.23 5.52 -11.65
C GLY A 15 -4.61 5.86 -11.10
N LEU A 16 -5.30 4.93 -10.44
CA LEU A 16 -6.56 5.19 -9.75
C LEU A 16 -6.30 5.95 -8.44
N LEU A 17 -5.33 5.51 -7.64
CA LEU A 17 -4.97 6.16 -6.37
C LEU A 17 -4.53 7.62 -6.58
N GLN A 18 -3.72 7.88 -7.61
CA GLN A 18 -3.30 9.23 -7.99
C GLN A 18 -4.48 10.16 -8.32
N ARG A 19 -5.48 9.65 -9.05
CA ARG A 19 -6.68 10.43 -9.38
C ARG A 19 -7.53 10.71 -8.15
N LEU A 20 -7.70 9.71 -7.29
CA LEU A 20 -8.44 9.86 -6.05
C LEU A 20 -7.76 10.86 -5.10
N ASP A 21 -6.43 10.86 -5.02
CA ASP A 21 -5.69 11.86 -4.24
C ASP A 21 -5.79 13.26 -4.86
N ALA A 22 -5.79 13.38 -6.19
CA ALA A 22 -6.04 14.65 -6.85
C ALA A 22 -7.46 15.20 -6.55
N GLU A 23 -8.46 14.33 -6.43
CA GLU A 23 -9.83 14.70 -6.01
C GLU A 23 -9.92 14.99 -4.51
N ARG A 24 -9.14 14.31 -3.68
CA ARG A 24 -9.07 14.46 -2.24
C ARG A 24 -7.60 14.53 -1.76
N PRO A 25 -6.98 15.72 -1.80
CA PRO A 25 -5.56 15.86 -1.46
C PRO A 25 -5.26 15.37 -0.04
N GLY A 26 -4.22 14.54 0.09
CA GLY A 26 -3.80 13.97 1.37
C GLY A 26 -4.39 12.59 1.66
N MET A 27 -5.25 12.06 0.79
CA MET A 27 -5.84 10.74 0.95
C MET A 27 -4.78 9.64 0.97
N ILE A 28 -3.75 9.71 0.12
CA ILE A 28 -2.69 8.67 0.13
C ILE A 28 -1.90 8.71 1.45
N GLN A 29 -1.65 9.89 2.01
CA GLN A 29 -1.00 10.04 3.32
C GLN A 29 -1.86 9.45 4.45
N GLU A 30 -3.17 9.68 4.41
CA GLU A 30 -4.11 9.04 5.35
C GLU A 30 -4.07 7.51 5.22
N MET A 31 -3.99 6.98 4.00
CA MET A 31 -3.87 5.54 3.76
C MET A 31 -2.56 4.97 4.33
N ILE A 32 -1.43 5.65 4.11
CA ILE A 32 -0.13 5.25 4.68
C ILE A 32 -0.22 5.20 6.21
N ALA A 33 -0.78 6.23 6.84
CA ALA A 33 -0.96 6.26 8.28
C ALA A 33 -1.86 5.11 8.79
N GLY A 34 -2.89 4.74 8.01
CA GLY A 34 -3.73 3.57 8.31
C GLY A 34 -2.95 2.26 8.29
N VAL A 35 -2.13 2.03 7.26
CA VAL A 35 -1.28 0.84 7.13
C VAL A 35 -0.28 0.75 8.28
N GLU A 36 0.35 1.87 8.67
CA GLU A 36 1.26 1.92 9.82
C GLU A 36 0.54 1.66 11.15
N GLY A 37 -0.68 2.18 11.31
CA GLY A 37 -1.54 1.92 12.46
C GLY A 37 -1.91 0.44 12.60
N ASP A 38 -2.30 -0.19 11.48
CA ASP A 38 -2.62 -1.61 11.44
C ASP A 38 -1.39 -2.48 11.78
N ARG A 39 -0.21 -2.09 11.27
CA ARG A 39 1.06 -2.75 11.60
C ARG A 39 1.37 -2.65 13.10
N ALA A 40 1.19 -1.46 13.69
CA ALA A 40 1.44 -1.23 15.11
C ALA A 40 0.46 -2.01 16.02
N ALA A 41 -0.74 -2.31 15.53
CA ALA A 41 -1.76 -3.07 16.24
C ALA A 41 -1.56 -4.60 16.15
N LEU A 42 -0.53 -5.10 15.44
CA LEU A 42 -0.30 -6.53 15.28
C LEU A 42 -0.02 -7.23 16.63
N PRO A 43 -0.73 -8.33 16.95
CA PRO A 43 -0.47 -9.14 18.14
C PRO A 43 0.95 -9.72 18.13
N GLU A 44 1.65 -9.70 19.26
CA GLU A 44 3.02 -10.26 19.41
C GLU A 44 3.13 -11.69 18.90
N ASN A 45 2.10 -12.51 19.11
CA ASN A 45 2.05 -13.93 18.79
C ASN A 45 1.38 -14.27 17.44
N ILE A 46 1.26 -13.32 16.51
CA ILE A 46 0.66 -13.60 15.20
C ILE A 46 1.49 -14.62 14.41
N GLU A 47 0.79 -15.59 13.82
CA GLU A 47 1.41 -16.58 12.93
C GLU A 47 1.93 -15.89 11.66
N ASN A 48 3.09 -16.34 11.15
CA ASN A 48 3.71 -15.79 9.94
C ASN A 48 3.97 -14.27 10.00
N ARG A 49 4.29 -13.73 11.19
CA ARG A 49 4.61 -12.31 11.41
C ARG A 49 5.52 -11.71 10.34
N GLU A 50 6.60 -12.39 9.96
CA GLU A 50 7.53 -11.89 8.93
C GLU A 50 6.84 -11.69 7.57
N TYR A 51 5.96 -12.61 7.17
CA TYR A 51 5.21 -12.48 5.92
C TYR A 51 4.18 -11.35 6.01
N VAL A 52 3.49 -11.23 7.14
CA VAL A 52 2.53 -10.15 7.38
C VAL A 52 3.23 -8.77 7.36
N GLU A 53 4.40 -8.65 7.98
CA GLU A 53 5.19 -7.42 7.95
C GLU A 53 5.65 -7.06 6.52
N LYS A 54 6.00 -8.05 5.69
CA LYS A 54 6.29 -7.81 4.27
C LYS A 54 5.08 -7.29 3.48
N ILE A 55 3.87 -7.70 3.83
CA ILE A 55 2.65 -7.14 3.21
C ILE A 55 2.52 -5.65 3.54
N PHE A 56 2.78 -5.27 4.79
CA PHE A 56 2.75 -3.86 5.20
C PHE A 56 3.84 -3.04 4.50
N ASP A 57 5.06 -3.56 4.43
CA ASP A 57 6.17 -2.89 3.73
C ASP A 57 5.83 -2.65 2.25
N GLU A 58 5.33 -3.68 1.54
CA GLU A 58 4.92 -3.56 0.14
C GLU A 58 3.76 -2.56 -0.03
N ALA A 59 2.76 -2.59 0.87
CA ALA A 59 1.64 -1.65 0.82
C ALA A 59 2.10 -0.19 0.93
N VAL A 60 3.01 0.10 1.87
CA VAL A 60 3.61 1.44 2.03
C VAL A 60 4.41 1.84 0.79
N GLU A 61 5.19 0.91 0.21
CA GLU A 61 5.97 1.19 -0.99
C GLU A 61 5.08 1.54 -2.20
N LEU A 62 3.99 0.80 -2.40
CA LEU A 62 3.04 1.05 -3.47
C LEU A 62 2.29 2.39 -3.29
N LEU A 63 1.88 2.71 -2.07
CA LEU A 63 1.25 4.00 -1.75
C LEU A 63 2.23 5.15 -1.94
N THR A 64 3.47 5.00 -1.47
CA THR A 64 4.53 6.02 -1.64
C THR A 64 4.80 6.28 -3.12
N ARG A 65 4.91 5.23 -3.93
CA ARG A 65 5.06 5.36 -5.38
C ARG A 65 3.91 6.11 -6.03
N ALA A 66 2.67 5.84 -5.59
CA ALA A 66 1.49 6.55 -6.08
C ALA A 66 1.53 8.05 -5.73
N ASN A 67 2.08 8.41 -4.56
CA ASN A 67 2.16 9.79 -4.06
C ASN A 67 3.24 10.66 -4.74
N THR A 68 4.25 10.05 -5.37
CA THR A 68 5.38 10.78 -5.99
C THR A 68 5.18 11.17 -7.45
N ALA A 69 3.99 10.95 -8.02
CA ALA A 69 3.72 11.17 -9.44
C ALA A 69 3.10 12.54 -9.75
#